data_AF-A0A6J4RBE7-F1
#
_entry.id   AF-A0A6J4RBE7-F1
#
_cell.length_a   1.000
_cell.length_b   1.000
_cell.length_c   1.000
_cell.angle_alpha   90.00
_cell.angle_beta   90.00
_cell.angle_gamma   90.00
#
_symmetry.space_group_name_H-M   'P 1'
#
loop_
_entity.id
_entity.type
_entity.pdbx_description
1 polymer ?
#
loop_
_entity_poly.entity_id
_entity_poly.type
_entity_poly.pdbx_seq_one_letter_code
_entity_poly.pdbx_strand_id
1 'polypeptide(L)'
;MGNARWLKKPSRFVLAAVIVSLAFDLTGLVFGLFYEGLFYDNLAHFLTSFALVALAAELAQQRGALPLLVPGGRALAAGAVAGLAGGVVWETLEVIADSLFPIVYNPPLDTLTDTIVGSLGGAVGAWRTTAYLHRKPSRKTSR
;
A
#
# COMPACT_ATOMS: atom_id res chain seq x y z
N MET A 1 21.74 17.97 -11.31
CA MET A 1 20.66 17.05 -10.89
C MET A 1 21.30 15.91 -10.12
N GLY A 2 21.10 15.85 -8.80
CA GLY A 2 21.82 14.93 -7.92
C GLY A 2 21.26 13.50 -8.01
N ASN A 3 22.13 12.53 -8.25
CA ASN A 3 21.82 11.10 -8.26
C ASN A 3 21.24 10.65 -6.91
N ALA A 4 19.91 10.56 -6.82
CA ALA A 4 19.21 10.10 -5.63
C ALA A 4 19.14 8.56 -5.53
N ARG A 5 20.24 7.86 -5.83
CA ARG A 5 20.38 6.40 -5.64
C ARG A 5 20.86 6.11 -4.21
N TRP A 6 20.02 6.36 -3.23
CA TRP A 6 20.38 6.22 -1.81
C TRP A 6 19.93 4.90 -1.17
N LEU A 7 18.95 4.22 -1.76
CA LEU A 7 18.51 2.90 -1.29
C LEU A 7 19.10 1.84 -2.23
N LYS A 8 19.75 0.83 -1.64
CA LYS A 8 20.12 -0.41 -2.33
C LYS A 8 19.12 -1.54 -2.05
N LYS A 9 18.32 -1.39 -0.99
CA LYS A 9 17.34 -2.35 -0.48
C LYS A 9 16.18 -1.59 0.16
N PRO A 10 14.96 -2.16 0.20
CA PRO A 10 13.84 -1.59 0.97
C PRO A 10 14.20 -1.39 2.45
N SER A 11 13.58 -0.39 3.07
CA SER A 11 13.75 -0.07 4.47
C SER A 11 13.14 -1.18 5.34
N ARG A 12 13.75 -1.40 6.53
CA ARG A 12 13.23 -2.37 7.51
C ARG A 12 11.78 -2.11 7.89
N PHE A 13 11.38 -0.84 7.90
CA PHE A 13 9.99 -0.45 8.17
C PHE A 13 9.03 -0.96 7.10
N VAL A 14 9.35 -0.74 5.81
CA VAL A 14 8.48 -1.21 4.72
C VAL A 14 8.43 -2.73 4.69
N LEU A 15 9.55 -3.40 4.93
CA LEU A 15 9.57 -4.87 5.04
C LEU A 15 8.71 -5.35 6.21
N ALA A 16 8.79 -4.70 7.38
CA ALA A 16 7.94 -5.01 8.51
C ALA A 16 6.45 -4.76 8.19
N ALA A 17 6.12 -3.67 7.51
CA ALA A 17 4.75 -3.38 7.11
C ALA A 17 4.19 -4.46 6.18
N VAL A 18 4.96 -4.91 5.19
CA VAL A 18 4.57 -6.02 4.29
C VAL A 18 4.36 -7.32 5.08
N ILE A 19 5.27 -7.66 6.00
CA ILE A 19 5.15 -8.86 6.82
C ILE A 19 3.93 -8.80 7.74
N VAL A 20 3.69 -7.65 8.37
CA VAL A 20 2.51 -7.43 9.23
C VAL A 20 1.24 -7.54 8.42
N SER A 21 1.18 -6.92 7.25
CA SER A 21 0.04 -7.02 6.34
C SER A 21 -0.24 -8.47 5.97
N LEU A 22 0.77 -9.18 5.48
CA LEU A 22 0.64 -10.58 5.10
C LEU A 22 0.19 -11.46 6.27
N ALA A 23 0.75 -11.26 7.47
CA ALA A 23 0.33 -12.00 8.65
C ALA A 23 -1.13 -11.68 9.04
N PHE A 24 -1.54 -10.42 8.89
CA PHE A 24 -2.91 -9.98 9.13
C PHE A 24 -3.87 -10.63 8.12
N ASP A 25 -3.55 -10.58 6.82
CA ASP A 25 -4.36 -11.20 5.76
C ASP A 25 -4.50 -12.71 5.97
N LEU A 26 -3.40 -13.40 6.25
CA LEU A 26 -3.41 -14.85 6.52
C LEU A 26 -4.22 -15.20 7.76
N THR A 27 -4.16 -14.37 8.80
CA THR A 27 -4.98 -14.55 10.01
C THR A 27 -6.45 -14.37 9.66
N GLY A 28 -6.80 -13.33 8.89
CA GLY A 28 -8.15 -13.11 8.40
C GLY A 28 -8.70 -14.30 7.62
N LEU A 29 -7.90 -14.87 6.71
CA LEU A 29 -8.28 -16.05 5.93
C LEU A 29 -8.46 -17.30 6.79
N VAL A 30 -7.50 -17.59 7.68
CA VAL A 30 -7.50 -18.82 8.49
C VAL A 30 -8.64 -18.85 9.50
N PHE A 31 -8.98 -17.69 10.08
CA PHE A 31 -9.99 -17.58 11.12
C PHE A 31 -11.33 -17.03 10.61
N GLY A 32 -11.45 -16.71 9.31
CA GLY A 32 -12.68 -16.19 8.72
C GLY A 32 -13.05 -14.77 9.17
N LEU A 33 -12.08 -13.96 9.62
CA LEU A 33 -12.33 -12.67 10.26
C LEU A 33 -12.84 -11.60 9.28
N PHE A 34 -12.59 -11.77 7.98
CA PHE A 34 -13.15 -10.92 6.93
C PHE A 34 -14.67 -10.94 6.93
N TYR A 35 -15.28 -12.08 7.29
CA TYR A 35 -16.73 -12.25 7.29
C TYR A 35 -17.40 -11.78 8.59
N GLU A 36 -16.62 -11.45 9.62
CA GLU A 36 -17.16 -11.05 10.93
C GLU A 36 -17.55 -9.56 10.99
N GLY A 37 -17.23 -8.80 9.95
CA GLY A 37 -17.71 -7.44 9.74
C GLY A 37 -16.66 -6.48 9.17
N LEU A 38 -17.12 -5.28 8.82
CA LEU A 38 -16.37 -4.28 8.06
C LEU A 38 -14.99 -3.92 8.65
N PHE A 39 -14.81 -3.98 9.96
CA PHE A 39 -13.59 -3.44 10.58
C PHE A 39 -12.32 -4.21 10.19
N TYR A 40 -12.35 -5.53 10.28
CA TYR A 40 -11.15 -6.34 10.02
C TYR A 40 -10.75 -6.24 8.55
N ASP A 41 -11.75 -6.33 7.68
CA ASP A 41 -11.55 -6.31 6.23
C ASP A 41 -11.02 -4.96 5.74
N ASN A 42 -11.68 -3.87 6.13
CA ASN A 42 -11.20 -2.53 5.82
C ASN A 42 -9.78 -2.30 6.35
N LEU A 43 -9.45 -2.79 7.55
CA LEU A 43 -8.09 -2.67 8.08
C LEU A 43 -7.08 -3.45 7.24
N ALA A 44 -7.42 -4.63 6.74
CA ALA A 44 -6.57 -5.39 5.82
C ALA A 44 -6.37 -4.62 4.50
N HIS A 45 -7.44 -4.10 3.89
CA HIS A 45 -7.35 -3.26 2.69
C HIS A 45 -6.45 -2.05 2.89
N PHE A 46 -6.56 -1.38 4.04
CA PHE A 46 -5.68 -0.28 4.42
C PHE A 46 -4.22 -0.72 4.49
N LEU A 47 -3.93 -1.75 5.29
CA LEU A 47 -2.58 -2.19 5.58
C LEU A 47 -1.88 -2.72 4.33
N THR A 48 -2.59 -3.48 3.50
CA THR A 48 -2.02 -4.06 2.28
C THR A 48 -1.74 -2.98 1.26
N SER A 49 -2.69 -2.06 1.04
CA SER A 49 -2.46 -0.91 0.16
C SER A 49 -1.33 -0.02 0.66
N PHE A 50 -1.27 0.26 1.96
CA PHE A 50 -0.18 1.00 2.59
C PHE A 50 1.18 0.35 2.35
N ALA A 51 1.30 -0.95 2.64
CA ALA A 51 2.55 -1.69 2.56
C ALA A 51 3.04 -1.80 1.11
N LEU A 52 2.14 -2.16 0.18
CA LEU A 52 2.49 -2.33 -1.23
C LEU A 52 2.85 -1.00 -1.90
N VAL A 53 2.10 0.08 -1.65
CA VAL A 53 2.41 1.39 -2.22
C VAL A 53 3.69 1.96 -1.62
N ALA A 54 3.94 1.79 -0.31
CA ALA A 54 5.19 2.19 0.30
C ALA A 54 6.39 1.42 -0.29
N LEU A 55 6.25 0.10 -0.50
CA LEU A 55 7.26 -0.72 -1.15
C LEU A 55 7.50 -0.29 -2.60
N ALA A 56 6.44 -0.10 -3.38
CA ALA A 56 6.54 0.35 -4.76
C ALA A 56 7.26 1.70 -4.87
N ALA A 57 6.94 2.65 -3.97
CA ALA A 57 7.61 3.95 -3.93
C ALA A 57 9.11 3.82 -3.59
N GLU A 58 9.50 2.99 -2.62
CA GLU A 58 10.91 2.75 -2.32
C GLU A 58 11.64 2.06 -3.48
N LEU A 59 11.03 1.07 -4.13
CA LEU A 59 11.62 0.38 -5.29
C LEU A 59 11.76 1.29 -6.51
N ALA A 60 10.76 2.13 -6.78
CA ALA A 60 10.80 3.11 -7.86
C ALA A 60 11.92 4.14 -7.63
N GLN A 61 12.12 4.59 -6.38
CA GLN A 61 13.25 5.44 -6.00
C GLN A 61 14.60 4.73 -6.23
N GLN A 62 14.73 3.45 -5.84
CA GLN A 62 15.96 2.66 -6.03
C GLN A 62 16.35 2.53 -7.50
N ARG A 63 15.34 2.31 -8.36
CA ARG A 63 15.54 2.14 -9.80
C ARG A 63 15.74 3.48 -10.54
N GLY A 64 15.54 4.61 -9.87
CA GLY A 64 15.51 5.92 -10.51
C GLY A 64 14.37 6.04 -11.54
N ALA A 65 13.35 5.19 -11.41
CA ALA A 65 12.26 5.04 -12.37
C ALA A 65 11.29 6.22 -12.31
N LEU A 66 11.27 6.95 -11.20
CA LEU A 66 10.42 8.11 -11.03
C LEU A 66 11.16 9.21 -10.25
N PRO A 67 11.01 10.49 -10.62
CA PRO A 67 11.41 11.62 -9.77
C PRO A 67 10.44 11.73 -8.58
N LEU A 68 10.47 10.76 -7.66
CA LEU A 68 9.49 10.59 -6.57
C LEU A 68 9.66 11.52 -5.37
N LEU A 69 10.60 12.45 -5.44
CA LEU A 69 10.64 13.59 -4.53
C LEU A 69 9.62 14.64 -5.00
N VAL A 70 8.36 14.21 -5.10
CA VAL A 70 7.23 15.11 -5.31
C VAL A 70 6.82 15.70 -3.95
N PRO A 71 6.32 16.94 -3.91
CA PRO A 71 5.78 17.51 -2.68
C PRO A 71 4.76 16.58 -2.01
N GLY A 72 4.69 16.59 -0.67
CA GLY A 72 3.90 15.62 0.10
C GLY A 72 2.43 15.48 -0.34
N GLY A 73 1.78 16.56 -0.79
CA GLY A 73 0.41 16.50 -1.33
C GLY A 73 0.28 15.72 -2.64
N ARG A 74 1.28 15.79 -3.52
CA ARG A 74 1.30 15.00 -4.77
C ARG A 74 1.59 13.52 -4.49
N ALA A 75 2.40 13.23 -3.46
CA ALA A 75 2.62 11.85 -3.02
C ALA A 75 1.32 11.22 -2.48
N LEU A 76 0.54 11.96 -1.69
CA LEU A 76 -0.79 11.52 -1.23
C LEU A 76 -1.69 11.17 -2.41
N ALA A 77 -1.83 12.08 -3.40
CA ALA A 77 -2.70 11.85 -4.55
C ALA A 77 -2.26 10.65 -5.40
N ALA A 78 -0.96 10.55 -5.72
CA ALA A 78 -0.42 9.41 -6.47
C ALA A 78 -0.60 8.09 -5.72
N GLY A 79 -0.37 8.10 -4.39
CA GLY A 79 -0.62 6.95 -3.54
C GLY A 79 -2.09 6.57 -3.48
N ALA A 80 -3.00 7.54 -3.43
CA ALA A 80 -4.44 7.28 -3.42
C ALA A 80 -4.90 6.63 -4.72
N VAL A 81 -4.41 7.09 -5.86
CA VAL A 81 -4.70 6.48 -7.17
C VAL A 81 -4.14 5.06 -7.25
N ALA A 82 -2.93 4.83 -6.76
CA ALA A 82 -2.34 3.48 -6.72
C ALA A 82 -3.12 2.54 -5.77
N GLY A 83 -3.53 3.05 -4.61
CA GLY A 83 -4.37 2.33 -3.65
C GLY A 83 -5.75 2.01 -4.23
N LEU A 84 -6.39 2.96 -4.92
CA LEU A 84 -7.66 2.74 -5.61
C LEU A 84 -7.53 1.66 -6.68
N ALA A 85 -6.50 1.72 -7.52
CA ALA A 85 -6.27 0.72 -8.55
C ALA A 85 -6.04 -0.68 -7.95
N GLY A 86 -5.28 -0.77 -6.85
CA GLY A 86 -5.10 -2.00 -6.09
C GLY A 86 -6.40 -2.52 -5.48
N GLY A 87 -7.18 -1.64 -4.86
CA GLY A 87 -8.50 -1.96 -4.28
C GLY A 87 -9.47 -2.47 -5.35
N VAL A 88 -9.60 -1.79 -6.49
CA VAL A 88 -10.44 -2.25 -7.60
C VAL A 88 -10.04 -3.64 -8.08
N VAL A 89 -8.73 -3.91 -8.18
CA VAL A 89 -8.24 -5.26 -8.55
C VAL A 89 -8.63 -6.28 -7.48
N TRP A 90 -8.46 -5.96 -6.20
CA TRP A 90 -8.84 -6.82 -5.09
C TRP A 90 -10.34 -7.15 -5.13
N GLU A 91 -11.21 -6.14 -5.16
CA GLU A 91 -12.66 -6.30 -5.22
C GLU A 91 -13.11 -7.13 -6.42
N THR A 92 -12.48 -6.91 -7.57
CA THR A 92 -12.79 -7.69 -8.77
C THR A 92 -12.48 -9.18 -8.54
N LEU A 93 -11.40 -9.49 -7.83
CA LEU A 93 -11.05 -10.88 -7.50
C LEU A 93 -12.04 -11.49 -6.50
N GLU A 94 -12.55 -10.71 -5.55
CA GLU A 94 -13.56 -11.18 -4.61
C GLU A 94 -14.91 -11.43 -5.26
N VAL A 95 -15.37 -10.54 -6.14
CA VAL A 95 -16.59 -10.76 -6.93
C VAL A 95 -16.45 -12.03 -7.79
N ILE A 96 -15.28 -12.25 -8.40
CA ILE A 96 -15.01 -13.48 -9.13
C ILE A 96 -15.03 -14.69 -8.17
N ALA A 97 -14.40 -14.58 -6.99
CA ALA A 97 -14.36 -15.65 -6.01
C ALA A 97 -15.75 -16.02 -5.50
N ASP A 98 -16.60 -15.04 -5.17
CA ASP A 98 -18.00 -15.25 -4.77
C ASP A 98 -18.79 -15.97 -5.88
N SER A 99 -18.59 -15.55 -7.14
CA SER A 99 -19.28 -16.16 -8.28
C SER A 99 -18.90 -17.63 -8.53
N LEU A 100 -17.69 -18.04 -8.16
CA LEU A 100 -17.18 -19.40 -8.34
C LEU A 100 -17.38 -20.28 -7.11
N PHE A 101 -17.33 -19.66 -5.93
CA PHE A 101 -17.41 -20.29 -4.63
C PHE A 101 -18.29 -19.39 -3.75
N PRO A 102 -19.59 -19.70 -3.58
CA PRO A 102 -20.56 -18.86 -2.86
C PRO A 102 -20.38 -18.93 -1.33
N ILE A 103 -19.14 -18.74 -0.89
CA ILE A 103 -18.64 -18.70 0.47
C ILE A 103 -18.08 -17.29 0.77
N VAL A 104 -17.86 -16.46 -0.26
CA VAL A 104 -17.32 -15.10 -0.15
C VAL A 104 -18.46 -14.10 -0.24
N TYR A 105 -18.94 -13.56 0.88
CA TYR A 105 -20.00 -12.55 0.85
C TYR A 105 -19.42 -11.15 0.58
N ASN A 106 -19.61 -10.61 -0.63
CA ASN A 106 -19.18 -9.25 -1.00
C ASN A 106 -20.38 -8.37 -1.43
N PRO A 107 -21.06 -7.70 -0.48
CA PRO A 107 -22.13 -6.76 -0.81
C PRO A 107 -21.57 -5.43 -1.33
N PRO A 108 -22.30 -4.66 -2.16
CA PRO A 108 -21.77 -3.44 -2.77
C PRO A 108 -21.24 -2.36 -1.80
N LEU A 109 -21.70 -2.35 -0.54
CA LEU A 109 -21.21 -1.43 0.48
C LEU A 109 -19.79 -1.77 0.93
N ASP A 110 -19.44 -3.06 0.95
CA ASP A 110 -18.13 -3.62 1.30
C ASP A 110 -17.10 -3.10 0.30
N THR A 111 -17.28 -3.44 -0.98
CA THR A 111 -16.52 -2.90 -2.11
C THR A 111 -16.30 -1.40 -2.05
N LEU A 112 -17.34 -0.63 -1.72
CA LEU A 112 -17.20 0.82 -1.60
C LEU A 112 -16.27 1.21 -0.45
N THR A 113 -16.44 0.61 0.73
CA THR A 113 -15.60 0.90 1.90
C THR A 113 -14.16 0.45 1.66
N ASP A 114 -13.95 -0.73 1.09
CA ASP A 114 -12.64 -1.32 0.89
C ASP A 114 -11.81 -0.60 -0.17
N THR A 115 -12.46 -0.13 -1.24
CA THR A 115 -11.79 0.74 -2.24
C THR A 115 -11.43 2.10 -1.65
N ILE A 116 -12.29 2.70 -0.82
CA ILE A 116 -11.98 3.97 -0.11
C ILE A 116 -10.81 3.76 0.84
N VAL A 117 -10.87 2.73 1.67
CA VAL A 117 -9.87 2.47 2.72
C VAL A 117 -8.53 2.02 2.12
N GLY A 118 -8.56 1.21 1.06
CA GLY A 118 -7.38 0.89 0.25
C GLY A 118 -6.75 2.14 -0.37
N SER A 119 -7.57 3.07 -0.89
CA SER A 119 -7.08 4.36 -1.40
C SER A 119 -6.39 5.18 -0.30
N LEU A 120 -6.97 5.24 0.91
CA LEU A 120 -6.37 5.92 2.06
C LEU A 120 -5.04 5.27 2.47
N GLY A 121 -4.99 3.93 2.51
CA GLY A 121 -3.78 3.17 2.79
C GLY A 121 -2.66 3.51 1.80
N GLY A 122 -2.98 3.47 0.50
CA GLY A 122 -2.05 3.84 -0.56
C GLY A 122 -1.54 5.28 -0.45
N ALA A 123 -2.44 6.24 -0.16
CA ALA A 123 -2.08 7.64 0.03
C ALA A 123 -1.06 7.81 1.17
N VAL A 124 -1.34 7.22 2.34
CA VAL A 124 -0.47 7.29 3.51
C VAL A 124 0.86 6.57 3.25
N GLY A 125 0.85 5.44 2.54
CA GLY A 125 2.04 4.66 2.18
C GLY A 125 3.00 5.46 1.30
N ALA A 126 2.47 6.13 0.27
CA ALA A 126 3.25 7.01 -0.60
C ALA A 126 3.78 8.24 0.16
N TRP A 127 2.92 8.95 0.89
CA TRP A 127 3.30 10.13 1.66
C TRP A 127 4.41 9.83 2.67
N ARG A 128 4.25 8.78 3.47
CA ARG A 128 5.23 8.36 4.48
C ARG A 128 6.56 8.05 3.82
N THR A 129 6.54 7.35 2.69
CA THR A 129 7.75 6.95 1.98
C THR A 129 8.48 8.17 1.44
N THR A 130 7.77 9.08 0.78
CA THR A 130 8.32 10.36 0.33
C THR A 130 8.90 11.17 1.49
N ALA A 131 8.19 11.29 2.62
CA ALA A 131 8.68 11.99 3.81
C ALA A 131 9.95 11.34 4.40
N TYR A 132 10.00 10.00 4.45
CA TYR A 132 11.17 9.25 4.89
C TYR A 132 12.38 9.47 3.97
N LEU A 133 12.17 9.49 2.65
CA LEU A 133 13.21 9.71 1.65
C LEU A 133 13.74 11.15 1.68
N HIS A 134 12.87 12.14 1.90
CA HIS A 134 13.29 13.55 2.03
C HIS A 134 14.15 13.83 3.27
N ARG A 135 13.93 13.10 4.37
CA ARG A 135 14.70 13.29 5.61
C ARG A 135 16.14 12.75 5.55
N LYS A 136 16.49 11.90 4.58
CA LYS A 136 17.87 11.41 4.46
C LYS A 136 18.73 12.48 3.78
N PRO A 137 19.70 13.11 4.49
CA PRO A 137 20.56 14.10 3.88
C PRO A 137 21.38 13.44 2.76
N SER A 138 21.55 14.14 1.64
CA SER A 138 22.60 13.78 0.70
C SER A 138 23.91 13.86 1.48
N ARG A 139 24.63 12.75 1.53
CA ARG A 139 25.97 12.73 2.13
C ARG A 139 26.80 13.66 1.24
N LYS A 140 26.95 14.93 1.63
CA LYS A 140 27.90 15.84 0.99
C LYS A 140 29.25 15.15 1.10
N THR A 141 29.74 14.65 -0.02
CA THR A 141 31.14 14.30 -0.18
C THR A 141 31.91 15.60 -0.12
N SER A 142 32.40 15.95 1.07
CA SER A 142 33.49 16.90 1.20
C SER A 142 34.78 16.17 0.81
N ARG A 143 35.21 16.33 -0.45
CA ARG A 143 36.61 16.32 -0.85
C ARG A 143 36.75 17.20 -2.09
#